data_AF-A0A952MAQ5-F1
#
_entry.id   AF-A0A952MAQ5-F1
#
_cell.length_a   1.000
_cell.length_b   1.000
_cell.length_c   1.000
_cell.angle_alpha   90.00
_cell.angle_beta   90.00
_cell.angle_gamma   90.00
#
_symmetry.space_group_name_H-M   'P 1'
#
loop_
_entity.id
_entity.type
_entity.pdbx_description
1 polymer ?
#
loop_
_entity_poly.entity_id
_entity_poly.type
_entity_poly.pdbx_seq_one_letter_code
_entity_poly.pdbx_strand_id
1 'polypeptide(L)'
;MKIFKLHIKNMLCDRCIYVVRQILNQFNVVRVKIELGQVSFLSANEHILPLLEKKLNEFNLQIIHSKDEQIIETIKLEVKRYLDEIEQHDKAGKFSDFVEKRLSKNYYNLSKLFSRTEKMTIEAYLIRQRIERVKRLLREDQLTLNEIADLLHYTNVQHLSSQFRKVTGFSVREYKKLQHTEHSHRSLMEVLTEIHAKGFVNAFDIQRNKIIGASNSKRVKDVTIKEVYRFDETPNSLGDNALYTIEDVHGNKGYLICQH
;
A
#
# COMPACT_ATOMS: atom_id res chain seq x y z
N MET A 1 33.01 1.41 -6.08
CA MET A 1 31.62 1.38 -5.55
C MET A 1 30.92 2.66 -5.94
N LYS A 2 29.77 2.56 -6.60
CA LYS A 2 29.00 3.70 -7.10
C LYS A 2 27.81 3.97 -6.17
N ILE A 3 27.47 5.25 -6.00
CA ILE A 3 26.29 5.68 -5.25
C ILE A 3 25.10 5.73 -6.20
N PHE A 4 24.01 5.08 -5.81
CA PHE A 4 22.73 5.14 -6.50
C PHE A 4 21.73 5.91 -5.65
N LYS A 5 21.00 6.84 -6.28
CA LYS A 5 19.86 7.55 -5.72
C LYS A 5 18.72 7.45 -6.71
N LEU A 6 17.66 6.76 -6.33
CA LEU A 6 16.56 6.38 -7.22
C LEU A 6 15.24 6.85 -6.62
N HIS A 7 14.36 7.31 -7.49
CA HIS A 7 12.96 7.54 -7.16
C HIS A 7 12.15 6.34 -7.64
N ILE A 8 11.24 5.85 -6.79
CA ILE A 8 10.47 4.64 -7.06
C ILE A 8 8.99 4.99 -7.15
N LYS A 9 8.39 4.70 -8.31
CA LYS A 9 6.96 4.86 -8.58
C LYS A 9 6.15 3.85 -7.77
N ASN A 10 4.96 4.26 -7.35
CA ASN A 10 4.01 3.45 -6.57
C ASN A 10 4.53 3.04 -5.17
N MET A 11 5.59 3.66 -4.67
CA MET A 11 6.15 3.39 -3.35
C MET A 11 5.49 4.28 -2.29
N LEU A 12 4.21 4.03 -2.00
CA LEU A 12 3.33 4.93 -1.23
C LEU A 12 3.02 4.48 0.21
N CYS A 13 3.51 3.31 0.64
CA CYS A 13 3.30 2.79 1.99
C CYS A 13 4.51 2.02 2.54
N ASP A 14 4.49 1.73 3.84
CA ASP A 14 5.58 1.04 4.54
C ASP A 14 5.83 -0.38 4.00
N ARG A 15 4.81 -1.02 3.42
CA ARG A 15 4.99 -2.29 2.71
C ARG A 15 5.88 -2.14 1.48
N CYS A 16 5.74 -1.05 0.73
CA CYS A 16 6.65 -0.79 -0.39
C CYS A 16 8.10 -0.61 0.09
N ILE A 17 8.31 0.05 1.24
CA ILE A 17 9.62 0.13 1.89
C ILE A 17 10.15 -1.28 2.21
N TYR A 18 9.31 -2.13 2.80
CA TYR A 18 9.66 -3.51 3.11
C TYR A 18 10.04 -4.30 1.86
N VAL A 19 9.22 -4.28 0.80
CA VAL A 19 9.47 -4.97 -0.47
C VAL A 19 10.78 -4.48 -1.12
N VAL A 20 10.98 -3.17 -1.22
CA VAL A 20 12.22 -2.60 -1.77
C VAL A 20 13.43 -3.04 -0.96
N ARG A 21 13.32 -3.10 0.38
CA ARG A 21 14.38 -3.60 1.25
C ARG A 21 14.70 -5.06 0.97
N GLN A 22 13.69 -5.92 0.83
CA GLN A 22 13.90 -7.33 0.52
C GLN A 22 14.56 -7.54 -0.84
N ILE A 23 14.12 -6.79 -1.86
CA ILE A 23 14.74 -6.82 -3.18
C ILE A 23 16.21 -6.41 -3.07
N LEU A 24 16.51 -5.27 -2.42
CA LEU A 24 17.89 -4.79 -2.30
C LEU A 24 18.81 -5.75 -1.53
N ASN A 25 18.29 -6.45 -0.51
CA ASN A 25 19.07 -7.46 0.23
C ASN A 25 19.57 -8.59 -0.67
N GLN A 26 18.92 -8.85 -1.81
CA GLN A 26 19.36 -9.87 -2.79
C GLN A 26 20.55 -9.41 -3.64
N PHE A 27 20.85 -8.11 -3.68
CA PHE A 27 21.85 -7.52 -4.57
C PHE A 27 23.20 -7.18 -3.89
N ASN A 28 23.44 -7.65 -2.66
CA ASN A 28 24.68 -7.37 -1.90
C ASN A 28 25.08 -5.88 -1.86
N VAL A 29 24.07 -4.99 -1.78
CA VAL A 29 24.28 -3.55 -1.67
C VAL A 29 24.57 -3.15 -0.22
N VAL A 30 25.23 -2.01 -0.01
CA VAL A 30 25.56 -1.49 1.32
C VAL A 30 25.13 -0.04 1.50
N ARG A 31 25.09 0.43 2.76
CA ARG A 31 24.63 1.79 3.13
C ARG A 31 23.23 2.13 2.56
N VAL A 32 22.31 1.17 2.69
CA VAL A 32 20.94 1.28 2.19
C VAL A 32 20.13 2.24 3.05
N LYS A 33 19.61 3.31 2.44
CA LYS A 33 18.63 4.22 3.02
C LYS A 33 17.37 4.20 2.16
N ILE A 34 16.22 3.91 2.78
CA ILE A 34 14.93 3.75 2.11
C ILE A 34 13.93 4.67 2.81
N GLU A 35 13.26 5.51 2.03
CA GLU A 35 12.19 6.40 2.47
C GLU A 35 11.04 6.29 1.45
N LEU A 36 9.82 6.72 1.79
CA LEU A 36 8.70 6.67 0.85
C LEU A 36 9.05 7.38 -0.47
N GLY A 37 8.86 6.68 -1.58
CA GLY A 37 9.18 7.16 -2.93
C GLY A 37 10.67 7.18 -3.30
N GLN A 38 11.61 6.88 -2.39
CA GLN A 38 13.03 7.07 -2.63
C GLN A 38 13.93 6.00 -2.01
N VAL A 39 15.00 5.66 -2.72
CA VAL A 39 16.02 4.76 -2.20
C VAL A 39 17.42 5.19 -2.60
N SER A 40 18.36 5.03 -1.68
CA SER A 40 19.78 5.23 -1.95
C SER A 40 20.64 4.13 -1.35
N PHE A 41 21.69 3.73 -2.08
CA PHE A 41 22.59 2.66 -1.69
C PHE A 41 23.93 2.76 -2.42
N LEU A 42 24.92 2.00 -1.94
CA LEU A 42 26.19 1.75 -2.61
C LEU A 42 26.20 0.34 -3.21
N SER A 43 26.67 0.23 -4.45
CA SER A 43 26.89 -1.06 -5.10
C SER A 43 28.29 -1.10 -5.75
N ALA A 44 28.91 -2.28 -5.73
CA ALA A 44 30.10 -2.56 -6.53
C ALA A 44 29.74 -2.93 -7.98
N ASN A 45 28.52 -3.45 -8.21
CA ASN A 45 28.00 -3.76 -9.54
C ASN A 45 27.40 -2.49 -10.17
N GLU A 46 28.02 -2.00 -11.24
CA GLU A 46 27.56 -0.82 -11.98
C GLU A 46 26.34 -1.09 -12.87
N HIS A 47 26.13 -2.35 -13.26
CA HIS A 47 25.01 -2.81 -14.09
C HIS A 47 23.87 -3.41 -13.26
N ILE A 48 23.72 -2.98 -12.00
CA ILE A 48 22.67 -3.46 -11.10
C ILE A 48 21.25 -3.05 -11.54
N LEU A 49 21.12 -1.88 -12.19
CA LEU A 49 19.81 -1.26 -12.46
C LEU A 49 18.85 -2.13 -13.30
N PRO A 50 19.25 -2.78 -14.41
CA PRO A 50 18.32 -3.58 -15.21
C PRO A 50 17.74 -4.78 -14.43
N LEU A 51 18.55 -5.44 -13.60
CA LEU A 51 18.08 -6.55 -12.78
C LEU A 51 17.16 -6.05 -11.65
N LEU A 52 17.52 -4.91 -11.05
CA LEU A 52 16.70 -4.27 -10.02
C LEU A 52 15.35 -3.81 -10.58
N GLU A 53 15.31 -3.18 -11.76
CA GLU A 53 14.07 -2.80 -12.43
C GLU A 53 13.17 -4.00 -12.70
N LYS A 54 13.73 -5.09 -13.23
CA LYS A 54 12.99 -6.33 -13.45
C LYS A 54 12.35 -6.83 -12.16
N LYS A 55 13.09 -6.82 -11.05
CA LYS A 55 12.60 -7.25 -9.73
C LYS A 55 11.56 -6.32 -9.14
N LEU A 56 11.72 -5.00 -9.28
CA LEU A 56 10.73 -4.02 -8.83
C LEU A 56 9.41 -4.15 -9.60
N ASN A 57 9.49 -4.39 -10.92
CA ASN A 57 8.32 -4.56 -11.78
C ASN A 57 7.43 -5.74 -11.39
N GLU A 58 8.00 -6.81 -10.83
CA GLU A 58 7.25 -7.95 -10.27
C GLU A 58 6.26 -7.52 -9.17
N PHE A 59 6.51 -6.37 -8.51
CA PHE A 59 5.69 -5.81 -7.44
C PHE A 59 4.99 -4.50 -7.85
N ASN A 60 4.89 -4.20 -9.15
CA ASN A 60 4.35 -2.94 -9.68
C ASN A 60 5.08 -1.67 -9.17
N LEU A 61 6.37 -1.81 -8.84
CA LEU A 61 7.27 -0.71 -8.50
C LEU A 61 8.16 -0.42 -9.71
N GLN A 62 8.43 0.85 -10.01
CA GLN A 62 9.22 1.23 -11.18
C GLN A 62 10.24 2.29 -10.81
N ILE A 63 11.45 2.22 -11.39
CA ILE A 63 12.41 3.32 -11.27
C ILE A 63 11.93 4.49 -12.13
N ILE A 64 11.89 5.69 -11.54
CA ILE A 64 11.47 6.90 -12.23
C ILE A 64 12.68 7.60 -12.84
N HIS A 65 12.59 7.86 -14.14
CA HIS A 65 13.64 8.54 -14.91
C HIS A 65 13.31 10.00 -15.22
N SER A 66 12.03 10.39 -15.28
CA SER A 66 11.61 11.75 -15.61
C SER A 66 11.31 12.60 -14.37
N LYS A 67 11.68 13.89 -14.40
CA LYS A 67 11.35 14.84 -13.33
C LYS A 67 9.84 15.02 -13.17
N ASP A 68 9.10 14.97 -14.27
CA ASP A 68 7.65 15.09 -14.26
C ASP A 68 7.02 13.94 -13.45
N GLU A 69 7.41 12.69 -13.69
CA GLU A 69 6.93 11.55 -12.89
C GLU A 69 7.34 11.63 -11.43
N GLN A 70 8.55 12.13 -11.12
CA GLN A 70 8.96 12.35 -9.72
C GLN A 70 8.03 13.34 -9.02
N ILE A 71 7.61 14.41 -9.70
CA ILE A 71 6.66 15.38 -9.17
C ILE A 71 5.29 14.71 -8.96
N ILE A 72 4.82 13.90 -9.91
CA ILE A 72 3.55 13.17 -9.78
C ILE A 72 3.54 12.27 -8.54
N GLU A 73 4.56 11.43 -8.38
CA GLU A 73 4.64 10.52 -7.24
C GLU A 73 4.80 11.27 -5.92
N THR A 74 5.51 12.41 -5.93
CA THR A 74 5.58 13.31 -4.77
C THR A 74 4.20 13.87 -4.42
N ILE A 75 3.40 14.32 -5.40
CA ILE A 75 2.02 14.79 -5.15
C ILE A 75 1.19 13.68 -4.51
N LYS A 76 1.27 12.44 -4.98
CA LYS A 76 0.55 11.29 -4.39
C LYS A 76 0.95 11.07 -2.93
N LEU A 77 2.24 11.17 -2.62
CA LEU A 77 2.73 11.12 -1.23
C LEU A 77 2.22 12.29 -0.38
N GLU A 78 2.14 13.50 -0.93
CA GLU A 78 1.59 14.65 -0.21
C GLU A 78 0.08 14.53 0.04
N VAL A 79 -0.68 13.92 -0.88
CA VAL A 79 -2.09 13.59 -0.64
C VAL A 79 -2.22 12.63 0.54
N LYS A 80 -1.38 11.59 0.59
CA LYS A 80 -1.36 10.66 1.73
C LYS A 80 -1.02 11.40 3.03
N ARG A 81 0.06 12.18 3.06
CA ARG A 81 0.49 12.94 4.24
C ARG A 81 -0.60 13.88 4.73
N TYR A 82 -1.26 14.59 3.81
CA TYR A 82 -2.35 15.49 4.15
C TYR A 82 -3.54 14.77 4.79
N LEU A 83 -3.93 13.60 4.28
CA LEU A 83 -5.00 12.79 4.88
C LEU A 83 -4.60 12.22 6.24
N ASP A 84 -3.35 11.78 6.40
CA ASP A 84 -2.82 11.34 7.69
C ASP A 84 -2.81 12.50 8.71
N GLU A 85 -2.44 13.71 8.29
CA GLU A 85 -2.48 14.90 9.14
C GLU A 85 -3.92 15.26 9.54
N ILE A 86 -4.90 15.18 8.64
CA ILE A 86 -6.32 15.38 8.96
C ILE A 86 -6.80 14.37 10.02
N GLU A 87 -6.51 13.08 9.82
CA GLU A 87 -6.98 12.03 10.72
C GLU A 87 -6.32 12.09 12.12
N GLN A 88 -5.11 12.65 12.23
CA GLN A 88 -4.37 12.75 13.49
C GLN A 88 -4.48 14.12 14.17
N HIS A 89 -4.75 15.18 13.40
CA HIS A 89 -4.72 16.56 13.84
C HIS A 89 -5.88 17.36 13.22
N ASP A 90 -6.70 17.97 14.08
CA ASP A 90 -7.85 18.83 13.72
C ASP A 90 -7.47 20.17 13.00
N LYS A 91 -6.23 20.30 12.50
CA LYS A 91 -5.68 21.57 11.98
C LYS A 91 -5.02 21.48 10.61
N ALA A 92 -5.48 20.58 9.74
CA ALA A 92 -5.09 20.65 8.35
C ALA A 92 -5.75 21.85 7.65
N GLY A 93 -4.93 22.80 7.17
CA GLY A 93 -5.39 23.90 6.31
C GLY A 93 -5.84 23.41 4.93
N LYS A 94 -5.99 24.29 3.94
CA LYS A 94 -6.38 23.87 2.58
C LYS A 94 -5.27 23.01 1.95
N PHE A 95 -5.68 21.94 1.27
CA PHE A 95 -4.75 21.05 0.56
C PHE A 95 -3.89 21.77 -0.49
N SER A 96 -4.43 22.78 -1.19
CA SER A 96 -3.68 23.60 -2.15
C SER A 96 -2.46 24.22 -1.49
N ASP A 97 -2.66 24.88 -0.35
CA ASP A 97 -1.63 25.63 0.35
C ASP A 97 -0.60 24.65 0.96
N PHE A 98 -1.09 23.51 1.44
CA PHE A 98 -0.26 22.41 1.94
C PHE A 98 0.72 21.90 0.87
N VAL A 99 0.22 21.58 -0.32
CA VAL A 99 1.04 21.00 -1.39
C VAL A 99 1.95 22.04 -2.04
N GLU A 100 1.49 23.29 -2.21
CA GLU A 100 2.33 24.38 -2.73
C GLU A 100 3.53 24.65 -1.83
N LYS A 101 3.31 24.73 -0.52
CA LYS A 101 4.38 24.96 0.48
C LYS A 101 5.43 23.85 0.43
N ARG A 102 5.01 22.59 0.34
CA ARG A 102 5.92 21.44 0.36
C ARG A 102 6.70 21.26 -0.94
N LEU A 103 6.07 21.51 -2.09
CA LEU A 103 6.75 21.39 -3.40
C LEU A 103 7.40 22.68 -3.89
N SER A 104 7.18 23.82 -3.21
CA SER A 104 7.63 25.14 -3.64
C SER A 104 7.24 25.45 -5.10
N LYS A 105 6.01 25.05 -5.47
CA LYS A 105 5.46 25.15 -6.83
C LYS A 105 3.98 25.52 -6.73
N ASN A 106 3.51 26.39 -7.62
CA ASN A 106 2.12 26.78 -7.67
C ASN A 106 1.20 25.60 -8.09
N TYR A 107 0.05 25.50 -7.43
CA TYR A 107 -0.95 24.43 -7.54
C TYR A 107 -1.51 24.30 -8.96
N TYR A 108 -1.68 25.40 -9.69
CA TYR A 108 -2.14 25.37 -11.08
C TYR A 108 -1.21 24.52 -11.95
N ASN A 109 0.11 24.72 -11.83
CA ASN A 109 1.09 23.98 -12.60
C ASN A 109 1.16 22.50 -12.18
N LEU A 110 1.08 22.25 -10.87
CA LEU A 110 1.02 20.89 -10.33
C LEU A 110 -0.23 20.15 -10.85
N SER A 111 -1.39 20.79 -10.80
CA SER A 111 -2.67 20.24 -11.24
C SER A 111 -2.70 19.97 -12.75
N LYS A 112 -2.13 20.88 -13.55
CA LYS A 112 -2.00 20.70 -15.01
C LYS A 112 -1.10 19.51 -15.35
N LEU A 113 0.06 19.41 -14.67
CA LEU A 113 0.98 18.29 -14.85
C LEU A 113 0.31 16.96 -14.45
N PHE A 114 -0.32 16.92 -13.28
CA PHE A 114 -1.01 15.74 -12.76
C PHE A 114 -2.15 15.28 -13.68
N SER A 115 -2.99 16.21 -14.13
CA SER A 115 -4.10 15.88 -15.03
C SER A 115 -3.65 15.33 -16.37
N ARG A 116 -2.55 15.86 -16.92
CA ARG A 116 -1.97 15.36 -18.19
C ARG A 116 -1.50 13.91 -18.06
N THR A 117 -0.88 13.57 -16.94
CA THR A 117 -0.24 12.28 -16.71
C THR A 117 -1.22 11.22 -16.17
N GLU A 118 -1.96 11.54 -15.10
CA GLU A 118 -2.83 10.60 -14.38
C GLU A 118 -4.27 10.59 -14.92
N LYS A 119 -4.58 11.43 -15.91
CA LYS A 119 -5.92 11.56 -16.53
C LYS A 119 -7.03 11.93 -15.56
N MET A 120 -6.68 12.52 -14.42
CA MET A 120 -7.60 13.08 -13.42
C MET A 120 -6.95 14.26 -12.71
N THR A 121 -7.75 15.17 -12.14
CA THR A 121 -7.20 16.29 -11.36
C THR A 121 -6.66 15.81 -10.01
N ILE A 122 -5.76 16.62 -9.40
CA ILE A 122 -5.28 16.32 -8.03
C ILE A 122 -6.44 16.30 -7.04
N GLU A 123 -7.41 17.21 -7.21
CA GLU A 123 -8.61 17.25 -6.36
C GLU A 123 -9.44 15.98 -6.47
N ALA A 124 -9.67 15.47 -7.70
CA ALA A 124 -10.38 14.22 -7.90
C ALA A 124 -9.62 13.04 -7.26
N TYR A 125 -8.29 13.03 -7.38
CA TYR A 125 -7.45 12.03 -6.73
C TYR A 125 -7.52 12.11 -5.19
N LEU A 126 -7.43 13.32 -4.62
CA LEU A 126 -7.59 13.55 -3.17
C LEU A 126 -8.95 13.05 -2.68
N ILE A 127 -10.04 13.37 -3.38
CA ILE A 127 -11.38 12.88 -3.06
C ILE A 127 -11.40 11.36 -3.09
N ARG A 128 -10.84 10.73 -4.12
CA ARG A 128 -10.77 9.27 -4.22
C ARG A 128 -10.03 8.65 -3.04
N GLN A 129 -8.85 9.19 -2.68
CA GLN A 129 -8.08 8.70 -1.53
C GLN A 129 -8.82 8.92 -0.21
N ARG A 130 -9.51 10.06 -0.05
CA ARG A 130 -10.34 10.33 1.13
C ARG A 130 -11.51 9.35 1.24
N ILE A 131 -12.14 8.98 0.12
CA ILE A 131 -13.18 7.95 0.12
C ILE A 131 -12.64 6.57 0.48
N GLU A 132 -11.40 6.22 0.09
CA GLU A 132 -10.78 4.97 0.58
C GLU A 132 -10.61 4.97 2.11
N ARG A 133 -10.33 6.13 2.73
CA ARG A 133 -10.33 6.27 4.20
C ARG A 133 -11.72 6.11 4.79
N VAL A 134 -12.75 6.72 4.19
CA VAL A 134 -14.14 6.51 4.59
C VAL A 134 -14.50 5.02 4.55
N LYS A 135 -14.17 4.30 3.47
CA LYS A 135 -14.43 2.85 3.36
C LYS A 135 -13.76 2.07 4.48
N ARG A 136 -12.50 2.36 4.80
CA ARG A 136 -11.77 1.73 5.91
C ARG A 136 -12.48 1.95 7.24
N LEU A 137 -12.79 3.21 7.58
CA LEU A 137 -13.48 3.57 8.83
C LEU A 137 -14.88 2.95 8.93
N LEU A 138 -15.59 2.83 7.80
CA LEU A 138 -16.88 2.13 7.75
C LEU A 138 -16.76 0.62 8.01
N ARG A 139 -15.65 -0.02 7.60
CA ARG A 139 -15.39 -1.45 7.89
C ARG A 139 -15.01 -1.67 9.35
N GLU A 140 -14.29 -0.75 9.95
CA GLU A 140 -13.95 -0.80 11.37
C GLU A 140 -15.19 -0.68 12.27
N ASP A 141 -16.24 -0.01 11.78
CA ASP A 141 -17.56 0.16 12.43
C ASP A 141 -17.50 0.72 13.87
N GLN A 142 -16.43 1.45 14.18
CA GLN A 142 -16.22 2.10 15.48
C GLN A 142 -16.76 3.54 15.54
N LEU A 143 -16.92 4.18 14.38
CA LEU A 143 -17.34 5.58 14.26
C LEU A 143 -18.68 5.70 13.53
N THR A 144 -19.50 6.64 13.98
CA THR A 144 -20.70 7.06 13.28
C THR A 144 -20.35 7.82 12.00
N LEU A 145 -21.32 7.92 11.07
CA LEU A 145 -21.10 8.65 9.83
C LEU A 145 -20.83 10.16 10.04
N ASN A 146 -21.40 10.73 11.11
CA ASN A 146 -21.12 12.11 11.52
C ASN A 146 -19.65 12.25 11.97
N GLU A 147 -19.18 11.38 12.86
CA GLU A 147 -17.78 11.41 13.33
C GLU A 147 -16.79 11.18 12.19
N ILE A 148 -17.10 10.32 11.22
CA ILE A 148 -16.26 10.14 10.02
C ILE A 148 -16.26 11.40 9.15
N ALA A 149 -17.41 12.09 9.02
CA ALA A 149 -17.49 13.33 8.27
C ALA A 149 -16.63 14.43 8.92
N ASP A 150 -16.75 14.59 10.23
CA ASP A 150 -15.97 15.57 11.00
C ASP A 150 -14.47 15.23 10.95
N LEU A 151 -14.09 13.97 11.22
CA LEU A 151 -12.71 13.49 11.20
C LEU A 151 -12.02 13.73 9.85
N LEU A 152 -12.74 13.59 8.73
CA LEU A 152 -12.19 13.78 7.39
C LEU A 152 -12.47 15.16 6.79
N HIS A 153 -12.85 16.12 7.64
CA HIS A 153 -13.12 17.52 7.31
C HIS A 153 -14.12 17.68 6.15
N TYR A 154 -15.19 16.89 6.16
CA TYR A 154 -16.37 17.14 5.33
C TYR A 154 -17.23 18.22 5.99
N THR A 155 -17.88 19.06 5.19
CA THR A 155 -18.74 20.12 5.74
C THR A 155 -19.94 19.55 6.51
N ASN A 156 -20.42 18.38 6.12
CA ASN A 156 -21.48 17.63 6.77
C ASN A 156 -21.58 16.21 6.17
N VAL A 157 -22.45 15.38 6.75
CA VAL A 157 -22.73 14.02 6.27
C VAL A 157 -23.32 13.99 4.87
N GLN A 158 -24.09 15.00 4.45
CA GLN A 158 -24.65 15.08 3.10
C GLN A 158 -23.53 15.23 2.05
N HIS A 159 -22.53 16.06 2.34
CA HIS A 159 -21.35 16.24 1.50
C HIS A 159 -20.56 14.93 1.40
N LEU A 160 -20.26 14.27 2.52
CA LEU A 160 -19.61 12.95 2.52
C LEU A 160 -20.42 11.95 1.69
N SER A 161 -21.71 11.81 1.97
CA SER A 161 -22.59 10.83 1.33
C SER A 161 -22.67 11.04 -0.19
N SER A 162 -22.76 12.30 -0.63
CA SER A 162 -22.79 12.64 -2.05
C SER A 162 -21.50 12.28 -2.77
N GLN A 163 -20.33 12.58 -2.18
CA GLN A 163 -19.04 12.22 -2.75
C GLN A 163 -18.83 10.71 -2.73
N PHE A 164 -19.22 10.03 -1.63
CA PHE A 164 -19.13 8.58 -1.52
C PHE A 164 -19.92 7.90 -2.63
N ARG A 165 -21.18 8.29 -2.85
CA ARG A 165 -21.99 7.74 -3.95
C ARG A 165 -21.40 8.05 -5.32
N LYS A 166 -20.89 9.26 -5.52
CA LYS A 166 -20.28 9.67 -6.80
C LYS A 166 -19.04 8.83 -7.14
N VAL A 167 -18.22 8.51 -6.13
CA VAL A 167 -16.96 7.78 -6.32
C VAL A 167 -17.18 6.26 -6.37
N THR A 168 -18.06 5.72 -5.51
CA THR A 168 -18.25 4.27 -5.35
C THR A 168 -19.39 3.70 -6.19
N GLY A 169 -20.34 4.53 -6.60
CA GLY A 169 -21.61 4.09 -7.20
C GLY A 169 -22.69 3.69 -6.19
N PHE A 170 -22.35 3.58 -4.90
CA PHE A 170 -23.25 3.10 -3.85
C PHE A 170 -23.48 4.16 -2.77
N SER A 171 -24.65 4.18 -2.16
CA SER A 171 -24.83 4.88 -0.88
C SER A 171 -24.01 4.19 0.21
N VAL A 172 -23.68 4.93 1.26
CA VAL A 172 -22.98 4.40 2.44
C VAL A 172 -23.72 3.19 3.04
N ARG A 173 -25.06 3.24 3.07
CA ARG A 173 -25.89 2.15 3.58
C ARG A 173 -25.83 0.91 2.70
N GLU A 174 -25.89 1.07 1.39
CA GLU A 174 -25.72 -0.04 0.44
C GLU A 174 -24.32 -0.66 0.56
N TYR A 175 -23.29 0.17 0.65
CA TYR A 175 -21.91 -0.28 0.83
C TYR A 175 -21.73 -1.09 2.12
N LYS A 176 -22.27 -0.61 3.26
CA LYS A 176 -22.23 -1.38 4.52
C LYS A 176 -22.95 -2.73 4.39
N LYS A 177 -24.09 -2.79 3.69
CA LYS A 177 -24.80 -4.05 3.46
C LYS A 177 -23.98 -5.03 2.61
N LEU A 178 -23.34 -4.54 1.55
CA LEU A 178 -22.48 -5.35 0.68
C LEU A 178 -21.32 -5.97 1.46
N GLN A 179 -20.68 -5.19 2.33
CA GLN A 179 -19.64 -5.68 3.23
C GLN A 179 -20.13 -6.81 4.14
N HIS A 180 -21.33 -6.68 4.72
CA HIS A 180 -21.91 -7.75 5.55
C HIS A 180 -22.30 -9.00 4.76
N THR A 181 -22.68 -8.86 3.48
CA THR A 181 -22.99 -10.00 2.61
C THR A 181 -21.74 -10.67 2.03
N GLU A 182 -20.66 -9.93 1.79
CA GLU A 182 -19.36 -10.47 1.35
C GLU A 182 -18.65 -11.24 2.47
N HIS A 183 -18.88 -10.88 3.74
CA HIS A 183 -18.47 -11.71 4.90
C HIS A 183 -19.22 -13.06 4.97
N SER A 184 -20.18 -13.32 4.08
CA SER A 184 -20.80 -14.64 3.89
C SER A 184 -20.10 -15.51 2.82
N HIS A 185 -19.05 -15.00 2.15
CA HIS A 185 -18.19 -15.78 1.26
C HIS A 185 -16.87 -16.13 1.96
N ARG A 186 -16.81 -17.37 2.47
CA ARG A 186 -15.66 -18.09 3.03
C ARG A 186 -14.87 -17.31 4.09
N SER A 187 -15.18 -17.53 5.36
CA SER A 187 -14.45 -16.93 6.48
C SER A 187 -12.94 -17.23 6.43
N LEU A 188 -12.09 -16.32 6.91
CA LEU A 188 -10.67 -16.60 7.15
C LEU A 188 -10.48 -17.92 7.91
N MET A 189 -11.38 -18.22 8.85
CA MET A 189 -11.34 -19.48 9.61
C MET A 189 -11.55 -20.72 8.73
N GLU A 190 -12.42 -20.65 7.73
CA GLU A 190 -12.63 -21.73 6.76
C GLU A 190 -11.39 -21.92 5.88
N VAL A 191 -10.80 -20.83 5.40
CA VAL A 191 -9.58 -20.90 4.58
C VAL A 191 -8.40 -21.45 5.39
N LEU A 192 -8.23 -21.00 6.64
CA LEU A 192 -7.22 -21.53 7.55
C LEU A 192 -7.39 -23.03 7.77
N THR A 193 -8.63 -23.48 7.99
CA THR A 193 -8.94 -24.91 8.15
C THR A 193 -8.53 -25.72 6.91
N GLU A 194 -8.78 -25.21 5.71
CA GLU A 194 -8.41 -25.89 4.47
C GLU A 194 -6.90 -25.93 4.21
N ILE A 195 -6.18 -24.84 4.46
CA ILE A 195 -4.73 -24.85 4.26
C ILE A 195 -4.02 -25.69 5.33
N HIS A 196 -4.57 -25.74 6.56
CA HIS A 196 -4.10 -26.66 7.60
C HIS A 196 -4.29 -28.11 7.17
N ALA A 197 -5.44 -28.47 6.59
CA ALA A 197 -5.67 -29.81 6.01
C ALA A 197 -4.69 -30.17 4.87
N LYS A 198 -4.10 -29.16 4.20
CA LYS A 198 -3.07 -29.33 3.16
C LYS A 198 -1.62 -29.30 3.70
N GLY A 199 -1.45 -29.22 5.03
CA GLY A 199 -0.16 -29.26 5.72
C GLY A 199 0.48 -27.90 5.97
N PHE A 200 -0.18 -26.79 5.66
CA PHE A 200 0.31 -25.44 5.96
C PHE A 200 -0.07 -25.04 7.40
N VAL A 201 0.53 -25.70 8.39
CA VAL A 201 0.15 -25.56 9.81
C VAL A 201 1.04 -24.60 10.60
N ASN A 202 2.15 -24.16 10.02
CA ASN A 202 3.16 -23.38 10.72
C ASN A 202 3.13 -21.90 10.30
N ALA A 203 3.13 -20.97 11.26
CA ALA A 203 3.15 -19.55 10.95
C ALA A 203 4.52 -19.09 10.43
N PHE A 204 4.55 -18.20 9.45
CA PHE A 204 5.78 -17.63 8.91
C PHE A 204 6.14 -16.30 9.56
N ASP A 205 7.34 -16.24 10.14
CA ASP A 205 7.95 -15.03 10.66
C ASP A 205 8.70 -14.29 9.55
N ILE A 206 8.09 -13.19 9.10
CA ILE A 206 8.67 -12.29 8.10
C ILE A 206 9.97 -11.65 8.59
N GLN A 207 10.02 -11.21 9.86
CA GLN A 207 11.16 -10.46 10.40
C GLN A 207 12.41 -11.33 10.48
N ARG A 208 12.22 -12.60 10.82
CA ARG A 208 13.30 -13.57 10.98
C ARG A 208 13.51 -14.44 9.74
N ASN A 209 12.64 -14.34 8.74
CA ASN A 209 12.60 -15.15 7.53
C ASN A 209 12.61 -16.65 7.85
N LYS A 210 11.68 -17.09 8.70
CA LYS A 210 11.59 -18.46 9.24
C LYS A 210 10.15 -18.93 9.36
N ILE A 211 9.92 -20.22 9.13
CA ILE A 211 8.67 -20.90 9.51
C ILE A 211 8.76 -21.29 10.99
N ILE A 212 7.85 -20.77 11.82
CA ILE A 212 7.76 -21.02 13.26
C ILE A 212 6.94 -22.30 13.50
N GLY A 213 7.46 -23.23 14.32
CA GLY A 213 6.78 -24.49 14.65
C GLY A 213 7.26 -25.70 13.83
N ALA A 214 8.04 -25.49 12.78
CA ALA A 214 8.75 -26.57 12.10
C ALA A 214 9.87 -27.11 13.01
N SER A 215 10.01 -28.44 13.07
CA SER A 215 10.98 -29.17 13.90
C SER A 215 12.45 -28.79 13.65
N ASN A 216 12.72 -28.00 12.60
CA ASN A 216 14.00 -27.40 12.28
C ASN A 216 13.79 -25.93 11.84
N SER A 217 13.89 -24.97 12.76
CA SER A 217 13.77 -23.53 12.46
C SER A 217 15.01 -22.96 11.75
N LYS A 218 15.31 -23.46 10.54
CA LYS A 218 16.36 -22.93 9.67
C LYS A 218 15.85 -21.67 8.95
N ARG A 219 16.76 -20.75 8.60
CA ARG A 219 16.43 -19.63 7.71
C ARG A 219 16.02 -20.21 6.36
N VAL A 220 14.85 -19.82 5.88
CA VAL A 220 14.33 -20.34 4.63
C VAL A 220 15.00 -19.57 3.49
N LYS A 221 15.80 -20.27 2.69
CA LYS A 221 16.34 -19.75 1.44
C LYS A 221 15.44 -20.25 0.33
N ASP A 222 15.01 -19.34 -0.55
CA ASP A 222 14.17 -19.63 -1.71
C ASP A 222 12.78 -20.19 -1.33
N VAL A 223 11.77 -19.32 -1.35
CA VAL A 223 10.37 -19.66 -1.03
C VAL A 223 9.44 -19.37 -2.20
N THR A 224 8.42 -20.20 -2.34
CA THR A 224 7.24 -19.93 -3.16
C THR A 224 6.16 -19.36 -2.25
N ILE A 225 5.69 -18.16 -2.59
CA ILE A 225 4.60 -17.48 -1.87
C ILE A 225 3.40 -17.43 -2.79
N LYS A 226 2.24 -17.92 -2.32
CA LYS A 226 0.98 -17.88 -3.07
C LYS A 226 -0.11 -17.27 -2.21
N GLU A 227 -0.77 -16.25 -2.73
CA GLU A 227 -1.98 -15.71 -2.12
C GLU A 227 -3.12 -16.73 -2.25
N VAL A 228 -3.76 -17.06 -1.14
CA VAL A 228 -4.85 -18.05 -1.11
C VAL A 228 -6.18 -17.44 -0.70
N TYR A 229 -6.14 -16.29 -0.04
CA TYR A 229 -7.34 -15.56 0.35
C TYR A 229 -7.01 -14.10 0.63
N ARG A 230 -7.97 -13.22 0.33
CA ARG A 230 -7.85 -11.79 0.51
C ARG A 230 -9.10 -11.29 1.23
N PHE A 231 -8.89 -10.49 2.27
CA PHE A 231 -9.91 -9.92 3.14
C PHE A 231 -10.55 -8.63 2.55
N ASP A 232 -10.02 -8.04 1.47
CA ASP A 232 -10.55 -6.82 0.81
C ASP A 232 -10.65 -6.97 -0.74
N GLU A 233 -11.74 -6.49 -1.36
CA GLU A 233 -11.99 -6.62 -2.82
C GLU A 233 -11.32 -5.55 -3.71
N THR A 234 -10.74 -4.48 -3.15
CA THR A 234 -10.07 -3.46 -3.98
C THR A 234 -8.63 -3.88 -4.29
N PRO A 235 -8.22 -4.00 -5.58
CA PRO A 235 -6.87 -4.35 -5.95
C PRO A 235 -5.94 -3.13 -5.76
N ASN A 236 -5.53 -2.88 -4.53
CA ASN A 236 -4.28 -2.18 -4.27
C ASN A 236 -3.15 -3.22 -4.16
N SER A 237 -1.93 -2.80 -4.48
CA SER A 237 -0.66 -3.57 -4.49
C SER A 237 -0.64 -4.76 -3.54
N LEU A 238 -0.06 -5.89 -3.96
CA LEU A 238 0.09 -7.16 -3.19
C LEU A 238 -0.09 -7.01 -1.66
N GLY A 239 -1.11 -7.68 -1.09
CA GLY A 239 -1.13 -8.08 0.32
C GLY A 239 -1.71 -7.17 1.39
N ASP A 240 -2.46 -6.15 0.99
CA ASP A 240 -3.68 -5.69 1.67
C ASP A 240 -4.51 -6.82 2.24
N ASN A 241 -4.33 -7.17 3.51
CA ASN A 241 -5.25 -7.99 4.24
C ASN A 241 -5.42 -9.34 3.52
N ALA A 242 -4.41 -10.20 3.57
CA ALA A 242 -4.42 -11.46 2.82
C ALA A 242 -3.73 -12.60 3.58
N LEU A 243 -4.16 -13.81 3.27
CA LEU A 243 -3.54 -15.05 3.69
C LEU A 243 -2.71 -15.61 2.55
N TYR A 244 -1.45 -15.94 2.87
CA TYR A 244 -0.48 -16.52 1.96
C TYR A 244 -0.11 -17.92 2.43
N THR A 245 0.04 -18.85 1.49
CA THR A 245 0.76 -20.10 1.70
C THR A 245 2.21 -19.93 1.27
N ILE A 246 3.12 -20.46 2.06
CA ILE A 246 4.56 -20.40 1.86
C ILE A 246 5.09 -21.83 1.83
N GLU A 247 5.81 -22.17 0.78
CA GLU A 247 6.47 -23.47 0.62
C GLU A 247 7.92 -23.24 0.22
N ASP A 248 8.84 -23.88 0.91
CA ASP A 248 10.25 -23.82 0.57
C ASP A 248 10.67 -24.94 -0.40
N VAL A 249 11.87 -24.83 -0.96
CA VAL A 249 12.44 -25.84 -1.87
C VAL A 249 12.64 -27.22 -1.23
N HIS A 250 12.54 -27.31 0.10
CA HIS A 250 12.65 -28.55 0.86
C HIS A 250 11.28 -29.11 1.27
N GLY A 251 10.18 -28.51 0.82
CA GLY A 251 8.80 -28.95 1.10
C GLY A 251 8.26 -28.53 2.47
N ASN A 252 8.94 -27.63 3.19
CA ASN A 252 8.41 -27.08 4.43
C ASN A 252 7.26 -26.11 4.10
N LYS A 253 6.11 -26.35 4.73
CA LYS A 253 4.88 -25.60 4.49
C LYS A 253 4.56 -24.71 5.69
N GLY A 254 4.28 -23.45 5.40
CA GLY A 254 3.81 -22.49 6.38
C GLY A 254 2.82 -21.50 5.78
N TYR A 255 2.22 -20.68 6.62
CA TYR A 255 1.28 -19.66 6.19
C TYR A 255 1.63 -18.32 6.80
N LEU A 256 1.24 -17.26 6.09
CA LEU A 256 1.42 -15.89 6.54
C LEU A 256 0.09 -15.18 6.45
N ILE A 257 -0.43 -14.74 7.58
CA ILE A 257 -1.56 -13.81 7.65
C ILE A 257 -0.99 -12.40 7.68
N CYS A 258 -1.20 -11.65 6.60
CA CYS A 258 -0.97 -10.22 6.57
C CYS A 258 -2.28 -9.55 6.95
N GLN A 259 -2.37 -9.02 8.16
CA GLN A 259 -3.45 -8.15 8.61
C GLN A 259 -2.86 -6.78 8.90
N HIS A 260 -3.47 -5.75 8.33
CA HIS A 260 -3.28 -4.35 8.73
C HIS A 260 -4.28 -4.00 9.82
#